data_AF-A0A661LEW0-F1
#
_entry.id   AF-A0A661LEW0-F1
#
_cell.length_a   1.000
_cell.length_b   1.000
_cell.length_c   1.000
_cell.angle_alpha   90.00
_cell.angle_beta   90.00
_cell.angle_gamma   90.00
#
_symmetry.space_group_name_H-M   'P 1'
#
loop_
_entity.id
_entity.type
_entity.pdbx_description
1 polymer ?
#
loop_
_entity_poly.entity_id
_entity_poly.type
_entity_poly.pdbx_seq_one_letter_code
_entity_poly.pdbx_strand_id
1 'polypeptide(L)'
;MKRQRESRVHEQYLRHHKKFPNVWCAGCGIGIVLGSIIRAVDELQLDKNDVAMISGIGCTGRMPVYVDFNTMHTTHGRALAFATGLK
;
A
#
# COMPACT_ATOMS: atom_id res chain seq x y z
N MET A 1 3.25 20.08 -14.98
CA MET A 1 2.69 20.41 -13.65
C MET A 1 1.99 19.23 -12.97
N LYS A 2 0.96 18.58 -13.55
CA LYS A 2 0.27 17.41 -12.92
C LYS A 2 1.21 16.24 -12.56
N ARG A 3 2.16 15.91 -13.46
CA ARG A 3 3.15 14.83 -13.26
C ARG A 3 4.10 15.03 -12.07
N GLN A 4 4.38 16.29 -11.71
CA GLN A 4 5.19 16.64 -10.53
C GLN A 4 4.39 16.55 -9.22
N ARG A 5 3.06 16.74 -9.28
CA ARG A 5 2.17 16.49 -8.13
C ARG A 5 2.05 14.99 -7.87
N GLU A 6 1.87 14.18 -8.91
CA GLU A 6 1.75 12.72 -8.79
C GLU A 6 3.00 12.05 -8.21
N SER A 7 4.21 12.48 -8.59
CA SER A 7 5.44 11.92 -8.01
C SER A 7 5.55 12.25 -6.51
N ARG A 8 5.16 13.46 -6.11
CA ARG A 8 5.13 13.89 -4.70
C ARG A 8 4.15 13.10 -3.84
N VAL A 9 2.98 12.74 -4.39
CA VAL A 9 2.00 11.94 -3.64
C VAL A 9 2.60 10.60 -3.25
N HIS A 10 3.21 9.87 -4.20
CA HIS A 10 3.80 8.57 -3.89
C HIS A 10 4.94 8.65 -2.87
N GLU A 11 5.73 9.73 -2.88
CA GLU A 11 6.80 9.94 -1.90
C GLU A 11 6.24 10.03 -0.47
N GLN A 12 5.10 10.67 -0.25
CA GLN A 12 4.53 10.84 1.09
C GLN A 12 4.02 9.54 1.74
N TYR A 13 3.62 8.57 0.92
CA TYR A 13 2.95 7.34 1.37
C TYR A 13 3.79 6.07 1.18
N LEU A 14 4.98 6.16 0.59
CA LEU A 14 5.87 5.01 0.41
C LEU A 14 7.02 5.04 1.44
N ARG A 15 7.38 3.87 1.96
CA ARG A 15 8.54 3.72 2.85
C ARG A 15 9.84 3.84 2.05
N HIS A 16 10.47 5.00 2.11
CA HIS A 16 11.73 5.29 1.39
C HIS A 16 12.92 4.40 1.80
N HIS A 17 12.90 3.86 3.01
CA HIS A 17 13.96 2.97 3.50
C HIS A 17 13.84 1.53 2.98
N LYS A 18 12.81 1.20 2.19
CA LYS A 18 12.65 -0.13 1.59
C LYS A 18 13.36 -0.20 0.25
N LYS A 19 13.81 -1.41 -0.09
CA LYS A 19 14.46 -1.69 -1.37
C LYS A 19 13.43 -1.62 -2.50
N PHE A 20 13.55 -0.60 -3.34
CA PHE A 20 12.93 -0.53 -4.65
C PHE A 20 13.95 -0.91 -5.73
N PRO A 21 13.54 -1.41 -6.92
CA PRO A 21 12.16 -1.66 -7.37
C PRO A 21 11.47 -2.75 -6.55
N ASN A 22 10.14 -2.67 -6.48
CA ASN A 22 9.34 -3.66 -5.73
C ASN A 22 9.53 -5.08 -6.31
N VAL A 23 9.13 -6.09 -5.54
CA VAL A 23 9.28 -7.51 -5.93
C VAL A 23 8.36 -7.97 -7.07
N TRP A 24 7.46 -7.12 -7.57
CA TRP A 24 6.53 -7.51 -8.61
C TRP A 24 7.19 -7.49 -9.99
N CYS A 25 6.79 -8.42 -10.84
CA CYS A 25 7.31 -8.53 -12.20
C CYS A 25 7.04 -7.24 -13.00
N ALA A 26 7.91 -6.94 -13.95
CA ALA A 26 7.64 -5.87 -14.93
C ALA A 26 6.31 -6.16 -15.65
N GLY A 27 5.42 -5.16 -15.71
CA GLY A 27 4.07 -5.31 -16.26
C GLY A 27 3.03 -5.90 -15.30
N CYS A 28 3.40 -6.26 -14.07
CA CYS A 28 2.44 -6.72 -13.07
C CYS A 28 1.51 -5.59 -12.62
N GLY A 29 0.19 -5.82 -12.65
CA GLY A 29 -0.83 -4.84 -12.26
C GLY A 29 -0.84 -4.48 -10.78
N ILE A 30 -0.17 -5.24 -9.90
CA ILE A 30 -0.18 -4.99 -8.45
C ILE A 30 0.43 -3.61 -8.12
N GLY A 31 1.50 -3.23 -8.82
CA GLY A 31 2.10 -1.90 -8.65
C GLY A 31 1.16 -0.77 -9.09
N ILE A 32 0.34 -1.00 -10.12
CA ILE A 32 -0.67 -0.04 -10.57
C ILE A 32 -1.76 0.10 -9.51
N VAL A 33 -2.27 -1.02 -8.98
CA VAL A 33 -3.28 -1.03 -7.91
C VAL A 33 -2.74 -0.33 -6.66
N LEU A 34 -1.48 -0.56 -6.27
CA LEU A 34 -0.86 0.14 -5.15
C LEU A 34 -0.86 1.65 -5.36
N GLY A 35 -0.44 2.10 -6.54
CA GLY A 35 -0.43 3.52 -6.89
C GLY A 35 -1.83 4.15 -6.85
N SER A 36 -2.84 3.42 -7.32
CA SER A 36 -4.24 3.87 -7.28
C SER A 36 -4.78 3.96 -5.86
N ILE A 37 -4.47 3.00 -4.97
CA ILE A 37 -4.86 3.07 -3.55
C ILE A 37 -4.25 4.29 -2.87
N ILE A 38 -2.96 4.56 -3.10
CA ILE A 38 -2.28 5.73 -2.53
C ILE A 38 -2.96 7.03 -2.97
N ARG A 39 -3.29 7.17 -4.26
CA ARG A 39 -3.99 8.35 -4.78
C ARG A 39 -5.39 8.50 -4.20
N ALA A 40 -6.11 7.40 -4.03
CA ALA A 40 -7.43 7.43 -3.41
C ALA A 40 -7.36 7.89 -1.94
N VAL A 41 -6.37 7.43 -1.18
CA VAL A 41 -6.15 7.88 0.21
C VAL A 41 -5.82 9.37 0.27
N ASP A 42 -4.95 9.86 -0.63
CA ASP A 42 -4.60 11.29 -0.75
C ASP A 42 -5.81 12.16 -1.12
N GLU A 43 -6.61 11.73 -2.10
CA GLU A 43 -7.81 12.44 -2.56
C GLU A 43 -8.89 12.51 -1.49
N LEU A 44 -9.01 11.48 -0.64
CA LEU A 44 -9.92 11.45 0.49
C LEU A 44 -9.41 12.23 1.71
N GLN A 45 -8.18 12.77 1.64
CA GLN A 45 -7.53 13.51 2.74
C GLN A 45 -7.49 12.73 4.06
N LEU A 46 -7.36 11.40 3.97
CA LEU A 46 -7.23 10.56 5.16
C LEU A 46 -5.80 10.69 5.71
N ASP A 47 -5.67 10.85 7.04
CA ASP A 47 -4.38 10.74 7.69
C ASP A 47 -3.85 9.31 7.50
N LYS A 48 -2.60 9.19 7.07
CA LYS A 48 -1.94 7.89 6.86
C LYS A 48 -1.91 7.04 8.14
N ASN A 49 -1.92 7.67 9.31
CA ASN A 49 -1.96 7.01 10.62
C ASN A 49 -3.37 6.55 11.02
N ASP A 50 -4.41 6.96 10.29
CA ASP A 50 -5.79 6.46 10.45
C ASP A 50 -6.14 5.38 9.40
N VAL A 51 -5.21 5.08 8.49
CA VAL A 51 -5.36 4.05 7.47
C VAL A 51 -4.63 2.77 7.91
N ALA A 52 -5.33 1.65 7.82
CA ALA A 52 -4.77 0.31 8.03
C ALA A 52 -4.84 -0.53 6.75
N MET A 53 -3.68 -0.97 6.23
CA MET A 53 -3.58 -1.88 5.10
C MET A 53 -3.22 -3.30 5.58
N ILE A 54 -4.18 -4.21 5.44
CA ILE A 54 -4.05 -5.60 5.90
C ILE A 54 -4.07 -6.53 4.69
N SER A 55 -3.13 -7.47 4.64
CA SER A 55 -3.06 -8.47 3.56
C SER A 55 -2.72 -9.85 4.09
N GLY A 56 -3.08 -10.89 3.32
CA GLY A 56 -2.64 -12.27 3.56
C GLY A 56 -1.34 -12.58 2.81
N ILE A 57 -1.06 -13.87 2.62
CA ILE A 57 0.11 -14.35 1.87
C ILE A 57 -0.15 -14.36 0.35
N GLY A 58 0.80 -13.82 -0.42
CA GLY A 58 0.84 -13.84 -1.88
C GLY A 58 1.66 -12.68 -2.44
N CYS A 59 1.74 -12.56 -3.78
CA CYS A 59 2.38 -11.40 -4.42
C CYS A 59 1.69 -10.09 -3.99
N THR A 60 0.35 -10.07 -4.01
CA THR A 60 -0.46 -8.96 -3.48
C THR A 60 -0.24 -8.73 -1.99
N GLY A 61 0.01 -9.81 -1.25
CA GLY A 61 0.35 -9.82 0.17
C GLY A 61 1.59 -9.00 0.55
N ARG A 62 2.42 -8.62 -0.42
CA ARG A 62 3.60 -7.78 -0.19
C ARG A 62 3.30 -6.28 -0.18
N MET A 63 2.10 -5.85 -0.58
CA MET A 63 1.73 -4.43 -0.64
C MET A 63 1.96 -3.68 0.70
N PRO A 64 1.57 -4.21 1.88
CA PRO A 64 1.75 -3.50 3.15
C PRO A 64 3.23 -3.29 3.53
N VAL A 65 4.17 -3.98 2.88
CA VAL A 65 5.61 -3.78 3.15
C VAL A 65 6.09 -2.43 2.63
N TYR A 66 5.51 -1.92 1.54
CA TYR A 66 5.99 -0.75 0.81
C TYR A 66 5.34 0.57 1.22
N VAL A 67 4.16 0.54 1.84
CA VAL A 67 3.40 1.74 2.23
C VAL A 67 3.70 2.18 3.65
N ASP A 68 3.65 3.48 3.87
CA ASP A 68 3.73 4.12 5.17
C ASP A 68 2.33 4.36 5.76
N PHE A 69 1.67 3.25 6.09
CA PHE A 69 0.40 3.18 6.82
C PHE A 69 0.56 2.28 8.04
N ASN A 70 -0.49 2.14 8.85
CA ASN A 70 -0.58 0.98 9.74
C ASN A 70 -0.74 -0.28 8.88
N THR A 71 0.08 -1.30 9.11
CA THR A 71 0.16 -2.44 8.19
C THR A 71 0.22 -3.77 8.91
N MET A 72 -0.51 -4.77 8.41
CA MET A 72 -0.38 -6.16 8.84
C MET A 72 -0.26 -7.10 7.64
N HIS A 73 0.76 -7.96 7.65
CA HIS A 73 0.93 -9.05 6.70
C HIS A 73 0.66 -10.37 7.44
N THR A 74 -0.53 -10.91 7.24
CA THR A 74 -1.11 -11.98 8.06
C THR A 74 -0.97 -13.34 7.38
N THR A 75 -1.54 -14.37 7.99
CA THR A 75 -1.55 -15.73 7.43
C THR A 75 -2.45 -15.85 6.18
N HIS A 76 -2.17 -16.87 5.38
CA HIS A 76 -2.85 -17.11 4.10
C HIS A 76 -4.36 -17.28 4.31
N GLY A 77 -5.17 -16.55 3.53
CA GLY A 77 -6.63 -16.58 3.63
C GLY A 77 -7.23 -15.97 4.90
N ARG A 78 -6.44 -15.35 5.78
CA ARG A 78 -6.92 -14.80 7.08
C ARG A 78 -6.88 -13.28 7.20
N ALA A 79 -6.56 -12.55 6.13
CA ALA A 79 -6.52 -11.09 6.14
C ALA A 79 -7.80 -10.45 6.70
N LEU A 80 -8.97 -10.97 6.29
CA LEU A 80 -10.26 -10.47 6.76
C LEU A 80 -10.50 -10.73 8.25
N ALA A 81 -10.09 -11.90 8.78
CA ALA A 81 -10.24 -12.19 10.21
C ALA A 81 -9.46 -11.20 11.08
N PHE A 82 -8.22 -10.88 10.68
CA PHE A 82 -7.41 -9.86 11.34
C PHE A 82 -8.01 -8.45 11.16
N ALA A 83 -8.53 -8.13 9.98
CA ALA A 83 -9.17 -6.84 9.73
C ALA A 83 -10.45 -6.65 10.56
N THR A 84 -11.27 -7.69 10.71
CA THR A 84 -12.45 -7.66 11.58
C THR A 84 -12.06 -7.49 13.05
N GLY A 85 -10.94 -8.08 13.50
CA GLY A 85 -10.46 -7.87 14.86
C GLY A 85 -9.87 -6.46 15.10
N LEU A 86 -9.41 -5.79 14.05
CA LEU A 86 -8.90 -4.41 14.13
C LEU A 86 -10.04 -3.37 14.11
N LYS A 87 -11.08 -3.61 13.31
CA LYS A 87 -12.14 -2.65 12.98
C LYS A 87 -13.19 -2.51 14.09
#